data_AF-A0A7C6F5R1-F1
#
_entry.id   AF-A0A7C6F5R1-F1
#
_cell.length_a   1.000
_cell.length_b   1.000
_cell.length_c   1.000
_cell.angle_alpha   90.00
_cell.angle_beta   90.00
_cell.angle_gamma   90.00
#
_symmetry.space_group_name_H-M   'P 1'
#
loop_
_entity.id
_entity.type
_entity.pdbx_description
1 polymer ?
#
loop_
_entity_poly.entity_id
_entity_poly.type
_entity_poly.pdbx_seq_one_letter_code
_entity_poly.pdbx_strand_id
1 'polypeptide(L)'
;MREAVVEFWRGPDRPAPDDVRDPGWLSHHSAKATPGEALVDIFERVVEHQLIQPTLIYDFPIETSPLAKSKPDEPDFVERFEIIIGGMEVANAYSELNDPQEQRRRFDAQLRLRAGGDEEAHQMDEDFLRALSYGMPPTGGEGIGIDRLTMLLTDSPSIREVILFPLLRPEGPLGLADKLRELDR
;
A
#
# COMPACT_ATOMS: atom_id res chain seq x y z
N MET A 1 -5.19 -1.76 -12.41
CA MET A 1 -5.09 -0.36 -11.96
C MET A 1 -5.48 0.61 -13.07
N ARG A 2 -4.72 0.67 -14.17
CA ARG A 2 -4.97 1.58 -15.32
C ARG A 2 -6.40 1.53 -15.87
N GLU A 3 -6.92 0.32 -16.11
CA GLU A 3 -8.31 0.14 -16.58
C GLU A 3 -9.33 0.73 -15.60
N ALA A 4 -9.15 0.48 -14.30
CA ALA A 4 -10.05 0.99 -13.28
C ALA A 4 -10.00 2.53 -13.18
N VAL A 5 -8.82 3.15 -13.39
CA VAL A 5 -8.72 4.62 -13.48
C VAL A 5 -9.59 5.16 -14.63
N VAL A 6 -9.53 4.52 -15.80
CA VAL A 6 -10.36 4.91 -16.94
C VAL A 6 -11.84 4.64 -16.67
N GLU A 7 -12.19 3.49 -16.09
CA GLU A 7 -13.57 3.09 -15.84
C GLU A 7 -14.29 3.97 -14.81
N PHE A 8 -13.64 4.24 -13.69
CA PHE A 8 -14.25 4.91 -12.54
C PHE A 8 -14.06 6.43 -12.55
N TRP A 9 -13.51 6.99 -13.64
CA TRP A 9 -13.37 8.44 -13.79
C TRP A 9 -14.73 9.13 -14.00
N ARG A 10 -15.12 10.01 -13.07
CA ARG A 10 -16.40 10.75 -13.11
C ARG A 10 -16.30 12.20 -13.59
N GLY A 11 -15.09 12.71 -13.83
CA GLY A 11 -14.85 14.08 -14.28
C GLY A 11 -15.08 14.30 -15.79
N PRO A 12 -15.17 15.56 -16.24
CA PRO A 12 -15.42 15.90 -17.65
C PRO A 12 -14.29 15.47 -18.61
N ASP A 13 -13.07 15.28 -18.10
CA ASP A 13 -11.88 14.91 -18.87
C ASP A 13 -11.49 13.46 -18.61
N ARG A 14 -12.40 12.53 -18.92
CA ARG A 14 -12.13 11.10 -18.77
C ARG A 14 -10.95 10.67 -19.67
N PRO A 15 -9.88 10.07 -19.11
CA PRO A 15 -8.74 9.65 -19.91
C PRO A 15 -9.11 8.52 -20.86
N ALA A 16 -8.47 8.51 -22.02
CA ALA A 16 -8.42 7.34 -22.88
C ALA A 16 -7.48 6.28 -22.27
N PRO A 17 -7.59 4.99 -22.69
CA PRO A 17 -6.70 3.93 -22.22
C PRO A 17 -5.20 4.18 -22.43
N ASP A 18 -4.83 4.95 -23.46
CA ASP A 18 -3.43 5.29 -23.74
C ASP A 18 -2.93 6.43 -22.84
N ASP A 19 -3.80 7.31 -22.37
CA ASP A 19 -3.42 8.44 -21.50
C ASP A 19 -2.89 7.93 -20.15
N VAL A 20 -3.56 6.93 -19.55
CA VAL A 20 -3.13 6.33 -18.28
C VAL A 20 -1.86 5.47 -18.40
N ARG A 21 -1.31 5.33 -19.61
CA ARG A 21 -0.01 4.71 -19.90
C ARG A 21 1.06 5.76 -20.20
N ASP A 22 0.67 7.00 -20.47
CA ASP A 22 1.59 8.08 -20.84
C ASP A 22 2.21 8.72 -19.58
N PRO A 23 3.54 8.69 -19.42
CA PRO A 23 4.22 9.30 -18.27
C PRO A 23 3.95 10.80 -18.13
N GLY A 24 3.79 11.52 -19.24
CA GLY A 24 3.52 12.95 -19.25
C GLY A 24 2.13 13.27 -18.71
N TRP A 25 1.12 12.50 -19.13
CA TRP A 25 -0.23 12.59 -18.62
C TRP A 25 -0.29 12.27 -17.13
N LEU A 26 0.36 11.19 -16.68
CA LEU A 26 0.42 10.81 -15.26
C LEU A 26 1.03 11.92 -14.40
N SER A 27 2.16 12.48 -14.86
CA SER A 27 2.86 13.58 -14.18
C SER A 27 2.05 14.89 -14.16
N HIS A 28 1.13 15.08 -15.09
CA HIS A 28 0.24 16.25 -15.10
C HIS A 28 -0.91 16.11 -14.09
N HIS A 29 -1.33 14.89 -13.77
CA HIS A 29 -2.50 14.59 -12.95
C HIS A 29 -2.16 14.18 -11.50
N SER A 30 -0.88 14.13 -11.16
CA SER A 30 -0.37 13.86 -9.80
C SER A 30 0.86 14.71 -9.50
N ALA A 31 1.08 15.02 -8.22
CA ALA A 31 2.28 15.73 -7.75
C ALA A 31 3.41 14.77 -7.35
N LYS A 32 3.25 13.47 -7.57
CA LYS A 32 4.26 12.45 -7.26
C LYS A 32 5.48 12.57 -8.17
N ALA A 33 6.62 12.11 -7.69
CA ALA A 33 7.90 12.35 -8.35
C ALA A 33 8.06 11.49 -9.60
N THR A 34 7.48 10.28 -9.60
CA THR A 34 7.60 9.34 -10.72
C THR A 34 6.23 9.01 -11.34
N PRO A 35 6.20 8.58 -12.62
CA PRO A 35 4.96 8.17 -13.27
C PRO A 35 4.26 6.99 -12.58
N GLY A 36 5.00 6.04 -12.02
CA GLY A 36 4.41 4.90 -11.30
C GLY A 36 3.74 5.34 -10.01
N GLU A 37 4.42 6.17 -9.20
CA GLU A 37 3.81 6.77 -8.02
C GLU A 37 2.58 7.61 -8.37
N ALA A 38 2.63 8.36 -9.48
CA ALA A 38 1.51 9.15 -9.97
C ALA A 38 0.30 8.28 -10.34
N LEU A 39 0.52 7.14 -10.98
CA LEU A 39 -0.56 6.20 -11.30
C LEU A 39 -1.25 5.66 -10.03
N VAL A 40 -0.47 5.31 -9.00
CA VAL A 40 -1.01 4.82 -7.71
C VAL A 40 -1.80 5.94 -7.02
N ASP A 41 -1.25 7.15 -6.94
CA ASP A 41 -1.93 8.32 -6.36
C ASP A 41 -3.26 8.64 -7.07
N ILE A 42 -3.28 8.59 -8.41
CA ILE A 42 -4.51 8.80 -9.17
C ILE A 42 -5.52 7.68 -8.88
N PHE A 43 -5.07 6.43 -8.80
CA PHE A 43 -5.93 5.31 -8.46
C PHE A 43 -6.57 5.44 -7.07
N GLU A 44 -5.78 5.74 -6.03
CA GLU A 44 -6.28 5.92 -4.65
C GLU A 44 -7.33 7.03 -4.59
N ARG A 45 -7.04 8.18 -5.23
CA ARG A 45 -7.93 9.34 -5.22
C ARG A 45 -9.22 9.12 -6.01
N VAL A 46 -9.12 8.47 -7.18
CA VAL A 46 -10.24 8.38 -8.12
C VAL A 46 -11.03 7.10 -7.95
N VAL A 47 -10.39 5.97 -7.70
CA VAL A 47 -10.99 4.64 -7.88
C VAL A 47 -11.30 3.96 -6.55
N GLU A 48 -10.34 3.92 -5.62
CA GLU A 48 -10.37 3.03 -4.45
C GLU A 48 -11.70 3.07 -3.69
N HIS A 49 -12.13 4.26 -3.28
CA HIS A 49 -13.38 4.48 -2.52
C HIS A 49 -14.67 4.08 -3.27
N GLN A 50 -14.61 3.84 -4.58
CA GLN A 50 -15.75 3.41 -5.39
C GLN A 50 -15.91 1.89 -5.47
N LEU A 51 -14.89 1.12 -5.07
CA LEU A 51 -14.87 -0.34 -5.21
C LEU A 51 -15.60 -1.01 -4.04
N ILE A 52 -16.92 -1.17 -4.19
CA ILE A 52 -17.78 -1.74 -3.13
C ILE A 52 -17.69 -3.27 -3.10
N GLN A 53 -17.81 -3.93 -4.25
CA GLN A 53 -17.69 -5.38 -4.35
C GLN A 53 -16.22 -5.81 -4.27
N PRO A 54 -15.93 -7.06 -3.84
CA PRO A 54 -14.56 -7.56 -3.83
C PRO A 54 -13.94 -7.48 -5.22
N THR A 55 -12.91 -6.65 -5.34
CA THR A 55 -12.26 -6.32 -6.61
C THR A 55 -10.77 -6.58 -6.51
N LEU A 56 -10.23 -7.35 -7.45
CA LEU A 56 -8.80 -7.58 -7.58
C LEU A 56 -8.20 -6.50 -8.49
N ILE A 57 -7.24 -5.76 -7.97
CA ILE A 57 -6.53 -4.72 -8.71
C ILE A 57 -5.14 -5.24 -9.03
N TYR A 58 -4.80 -5.27 -10.32
CA TYR A 58 -3.46 -5.64 -10.83
C TYR A 58 -2.73 -4.40 -11.37
N ASP A 59 -1.55 -4.61 -11.95
CA ASP A 59 -0.74 -3.58 -12.63
C ASP A 59 -0.17 -2.54 -11.67
N PHE A 60 0.42 -2.99 -10.58
CA PHE A 60 1.21 -2.13 -9.72
C PHE A 60 2.57 -1.80 -10.37
N PRO A 61 2.99 -0.53 -10.35
CA PRO A 61 4.31 -0.13 -10.78
C PRO A 61 5.41 -0.72 -9.92
N ILE A 62 6.55 -0.93 -10.55
CA ILE A 62 7.77 -1.43 -9.93
C ILE A 62 8.31 -0.50 -8.83
N GLU A 63 8.09 0.81 -9.00
CA GLU A 63 8.59 1.88 -8.13
C GLU A 63 7.95 1.82 -6.74
N THR A 64 6.68 1.40 -6.67
CA THR A 64 5.90 1.28 -5.43
C THR A 64 5.87 -0.14 -4.87
N SER A 65 6.63 -1.07 -5.49
CA SER A 65 6.57 -2.51 -5.17
C SER A 65 7.97 -3.12 -5.07
N PRO A 66 8.80 -2.69 -4.10
CA PRO A 66 10.23 -3.01 -4.06
C PRO A 66 10.57 -4.49 -3.79
N LEU A 67 9.60 -5.27 -3.31
CA LEU A 67 9.72 -6.71 -2.98
C LEU A 67 8.99 -7.61 -3.97
N ALA A 68 8.19 -7.05 -4.87
CA ALA A 68 7.42 -7.83 -5.83
C ALA A 68 8.24 -8.11 -7.08
N LYS A 69 8.07 -9.31 -7.63
CA LYS A 69 8.74 -9.73 -8.86
C LYS A 69 8.23 -8.94 -10.06
N SER A 70 9.12 -8.48 -10.92
CA SER A 70 8.76 -7.81 -12.17
C SER A 70 7.99 -8.74 -13.10
N LYS A 71 7.01 -8.20 -13.83
CA LYS A 71 6.32 -8.95 -14.87
C LYS A 71 7.28 -9.25 -16.03
N PRO A 72 7.26 -10.47 -16.60
CA PRO A 72 8.11 -10.81 -17.74
C PRO A 72 7.88 -9.94 -18.98
N ASP A 73 6.62 -9.60 -19.27
CA ASP A 73 6.23 -8.92 -20.51
C ASP A 73 6.13 -7.40 -20.36
N GLU A 74 6.11 -6.88 -19.13
CA GLU A 74 5.95 -5.45 -18.84
C GLU A 74 6.82 -5.05 -17.64
N PRO A 75 8.15 -4.86 -17.85
CA PRO A 75 9.12 -4.74 -16.76
C PRO A 75 8.90 -3.57 -15.81
N ASP A 76 8.19 -2.52 -16.23
CA ASP A 76 7.84 -1.36 -15.40
C ASP A 76 6.76 -1.68 -14.34
N PHE A 77 6.20 -2.89 -14.39
CA PHE A 77 5.16 -3.38 -13.49
C PHE A 77 5.57 -4.70 -12.83
N VAL A 78 4.87 -5.04 -11.75
CA VAL A 78 5.13 -6.25 -10.96
C VAL A 78 3.96 -7.23 -10.96
N GLU A 79 4.25 -8.49 -10.65
CA GLU A 79 3.29 -9.55 -10.39
C GLU A 79 2.67 -9.37 -8.99
N ARG A 80 1.87 -8.31 -8.82
CA ARG A 80 1.19 -7.93 -7.57
C ARG A 80 -0.30 -7.74 -7.81
N PHE A 81 -1.10 -8.05 -6.81
CA PHE A 81 -2.49 -7.62 -6.73
C PHE A 81 -2.87 -7.15 -5.32
N GLU A 82 -3.90 -6.31 -5.27
CA GLU A 82 -4.59 -5.95 -4.02
C GLU A 82 -6.06 -6.34 -4.12
N ILE A 83 -6.65 -6.69 -2.98
CA ILE A 83 -8.09 -6.95 -2.83
C ILE A 83 -8.71 -5.72 -2.19
N ILE A 84 -9.63 -5.07 -2.90
CA ILE A 84 -10.37 -3.91 -2.38
C ILE A 84 -11.84 -4.30 -2.20
N ILE A 85 -12.37 -4.04 -1.02
CA ILE A 85 -13.75 -4.37 -0.64
C ILE A 85 -14.33 -3.21 0.17
N GLY A 86 -15.53 -2.75 -0.16
CA GLY A 86 -16.18 -1.66 0.57
C GLY A 86 -15.39 -0.34 0.53
N GLY A 87 -14.58 -0.13 -0.50
CA GLY A 87 -13.71 1.04 -0.64
C GLY A 87 -12.45 1.02 0.23
N MET A 88 -12.05 -0.15 0.73
CA MET A 88 -10.84 -0.32 1.53
C MET A 88 -9.98 -1.46 0.97
N GLU A 89 -8.66 -1.27 0.94
CA GLU A 89 -7.71 -2.37 0.72
C GLU A 89 -7.80 -3.37 1.88
N VAL A 90 -8.08 -4.64 1.60
CA VAL A 90 -8.20 -5.72 2.60
C VAL A 90 -7.02 -6.68 2.55
N ALA A 91 -6.41 -6.82 1.38
CA ALA A 91 -5.30 -7.74 1.18
C ALA A 91 -4.34 -7.24 0.10
N ASN A 92 -3.06 -7.61 0.22
CA ASN A 92 -2.00 -7.29 -0.72
C ASN A 92 -1.11 -8.52 -0.92
N ALA A 93 -0.86 -8.86 -2.18
CA ALA A 93 -0.25 -10.12 -2.55
C ALA A 93 0.66 -9.96 -3.76
N TYR A 94 1.73 -10.75 -3.82
CA TYR A 94 2.65 -10.71 -4.94
C TYR A 94 3.44 -12.00 -5.11
N SER A 95 3.89 -12.26 -6.34
CA SER A 95 5.02 -13.16 -6.55
C SER A 95 6.25 -12.52 -5.93
N GLU A 96 6.90 -13.25 -5.02
CA GLU A 96 8.05 -12.77 -4.27
C GLU A 96 9.26 -12.57 -5.19
N LEU A 97 9.96 -11.44 -5.01
CA LEU A 97 11.24 -11.20 -5.67
C LEU A 97 12.32 -12.09 -5.04
N ASN A 98 12.69 -13.15 -5.75
CA ASN A 98 13.66 -14.13 -5.29
C ASN A 98 15.05 -14.01 -5.93
N ASP A 99 15.29 -12.98 -6.76
CA ASP A 99 16.63 -12.65 -7.28
C ASP A 99 17.37 -11.72 -6.31
N PRO A 100 18.44 -12.18 -5.63
CA PRO A 100 19.16 -11.38 -4.65
C PRO A 100 19.86 -10.16 -5.27
N GLN A 101 20.27 -10.21 -6.54
CA GLN A 101 20.90 -9.07 -7.21
C GLN A 101 19.89 -7.99 -7.51
N GLU A 102 18.70 -8.37 -7.98
CA GLU A 102 17.61 -7.41 -8.20
C GLU A 102 17.12 -6.83 -6.88
N GLN A 103 16.94 -7.66 -5.85
CA GLN A 103 16.55 -7.18 -4.52
C GLN A 103 17.57 -6.18 -3.95
N ARG A 104 18.87 -6.41 -4.15
CA ARG A 104 19.91 -5.44 -3.77
C ARG A 104 19.76 -4.13 -4.53
N ARG A 105 19.51 -4.16 -5.85
CA ARG A 105 19.27 -2.95 -6.66
C ARG A 105 18.04 -2.17 -6.17
N ARG A 106 16.97 -2.88 -5.77
CA ARG A 106 15.76 -2.29 -5.16
C ARG A 106 16.07 -1.59 -3.84
N PHE A 107 16.81 -2.23 -2.95
CA PHE A 107 17.22 -1.59 -1.69
C PHE A 107 18.14 -0.40 -1.90
N ASP A 108 19.09 -0.48 -2.84
CA ASP A 108 19.94 0.67 -3.19
C ASP A 108 19.10 1.86 -3.70
N ALA A 109 18.01 1.61 -4.44
CA ALA A 109 17.08 2.66 -4.88
C ALA A 109 16.27 3.24 -3.72
N GLN A 110 15.74 2.40 -2.83
CA GLN A 110 15.01 2.81 -1.63
C GLN A 110 15.87 3.66 -0.68
N LEU A 111 17.16 3.32 -0.51
CA LEU A 111 18.09 4.14 0.25
C LEU A 111 18.28 5.55 -0.33
N ARG A 112 18.22 5.71 -1.65
CA ARG A 112 18.30 7.03 -2.29
C ARG A 112 17.03 7.84 -2.03
N LEU A 113 15.86 7.21 -2.08
CA LEU A 113 14.59 7.85 -1.73
C LEU A 113 14.60 8.32 -0.26
N ARG A 114 15.08 7.45 0.64
CA ARG A 114 15.26 7.78 2.06
C ARG A 114 16.20 8.97 2.28
N ALA A 115 17.34 8.99 1.59
CA ALA A 115 18.27 10.12 1.63
C ALA A 115 17.65 11.41 1.06
N GLY A 116 16.64 11.28 0.19
CA GLY A 116 15.82 12.37 -0.34
C GLY A 116 14.69 12.84 0.59
N GLY A 117 14.51 12.20 1.75
CA GLY A 117 13.52 12.60 2.77
C GLY A 117 12.28 11.70 2.86
N ASP A 118 12.25 10.58 2.15
CA ASP A 118 11.17 9.59 2.28
C ASP A 118 11.39 8.71 3.53
N GLU A 119 10.65 8.98 4.60
CA GLU A 119 10.75 8.25 5.87
C GLU A 119 10.23 6.81 5.79
N GLU A 120 9.32 6.54 4.85
CA GLU A 120 8.68 5.23 4.63
C GLU A 120 9.53 4.30 3.76
N ALA A 121 10.55 4.83 3.07
CA ALA A 121 11.44 4.04 2.23
C ALA A 121 12.25 3.00 3.03
N HIS A 122 12.35 1.81 2.45
CA HIS A 122 12.99 0.65 3.08
C HIS A 122 14.48 0.88 3.36
N GLN A 123 14.98 0.23 4.42
CA GLN A 123 16.40 0.18 4.74
C GLN A 123 17.07 -1.03 4.06
N MET A 124 18.40 -1.00 3.97
CA MET A 124 19.17 -2.17 3.55
C MET A 124 19.11 -3.26 4.62
N ASP A 125 18.73 -4.47 4.22
CA ASP A 125 18.79 -5.66 5.06
C ASP A 125 19.76 -6.67 4.43
N GLU A 126 21.00 -6.67 4.94
CA GLU A 126 22.05 -7.56 4.45
C GLU A 126 21.81 -9.03 4.83
N ASP A 127 21.12 -9.29 5.94
CA ASP A 127 20.80 -10.65 6.38
C ASP A 127 19.69 -11.25 5.51
N PHE A 128 18.70 -10.45 5.11
CA PHE A 128 17.69 -10.83 4.12
C PHE A 128 18.31 -11.14 2.75
N LEU A 129 19.21 -10.28 2.25
CA LEU A 129 19.93 -10.53 0.99
C LEU A 129 20.80 -11.80 1.06
N ARG A 130 21.46 -12.03 2.20
CA ARG A 130 22.23 -13.25 2.44
C ARG A 130 21.31 -14.47 2.38
N ALA A 131 20.14 -14.42 3.03
CA ALA A 131 19.16 -15.50 3.00
C ALA A 131 18.66 -15.80 1.59
N LEU A 132 18.28 -14.77 0.82
CA LEU A 132 17.87 -14.90 -0.59
C LEU A 132 18.95 -15.55 -1.45
N SER A 133 20.22 -15.23 -1.20
CA SER A 133 21.36 -15.76 -1.95
C SER A 133 21.58 -17.26 -1.80
N TYR A 134 21.02 -17.90 -0.76
CA TYR A 134 21.03 -19.36 -0.64
C TYR A 134 19.99 -20.06 -1.54
N GLY A 135 19.11 -19.30 -2.19
CA GLY A 135 18.13 -19.80 -3.15
C GLY A 135 16.73 -19.91 -2.56
N MET A 136 15.99 -18.81 -2.62
CA MET A 136 14.54 -18.82 -2.34
C MET A 136 13.77 -19.42 -3.54
N PRO A 137 12.93 -20.45 -3.33
CA PRO A 137 12.07 -20.99 -4.38
C PRO A 137 11.10 -19.93 -4.94
N PRO A 138 10.57 -20.12 -6.15
CA PRO A 138 9.42 -19.33 -6.61
C PRO A 138 8.28 -19.41 -5.59
N THR A 139 7.90 -18.27 -5.02
CA THR A 139 6.98 -18.17 -3.87
C THR A 139 5.99 -17.05 -4.12
N GLY A 140 4.76 -17.19 -3.62
CA GLY A 140 3.79 -16.11 -3.52
C GLY A 140 3.58 -15.73 -2.06
N GLY A 141 3.53 -14.44 -1.79
CA GLY A 141 3.20 -13.86 -0.49
C GLY A 141 1.83 -13.22 -0.49
N GLU A 142 1.19 -13.19 0.67
CA GLU A 142 -0.13 -12.58 0.90
C GLU A 142 -0.17 -12.00 2.31
N GLY A 143 -0.63 -10.76 2.43
CA GLY A 143 -0.93 -10.10 3.70
C GLY A 143 -2.40 -9.69 3.75
N ILE A 144 -3.11 -10.12 4.79
CA ILE A 144 -4.53 -9.79 5.01
C ILE A 144 -4.66 -8.89 6.23
N GLY A 145 -5.34 -7.74 6.06
CA GLY A 145 -5.69 -6.84 7.15
C GLY A 145 -6.86 -7.39 7.97
N ILE A 146 -6.56 -8.11 9.07
CA ILE A 146 -7.57 -8.76 9.91
C ILE A 146 -8.57 -7.76 10.49
N ASP A 147 -8.13 -6.58 10.92
CA ASP A 147 -9.02 -5.54 11.45
C ASP A 147 -10.00 -5.05 10.38
N ARG A 148 -9.51 -4.76 9.17
CA ARG A 148 -10.34 -4.32 8.02
C ARG A 148 -11.31 -5.41 7.58
N LEU A 149 -10.87 -6.67 7.55
CA LEU A 149 -11.74 -7.81 7.27
C LEU A 149 -12.83 -7.96 8.34
N THR A 150 -12.46 -7.79 9.61
CA THR A 150 -13.42 -7.82 10.72
C THR A 150 -14.44 -6.69 10.59
N MET A 151 -14.00 -5.46 10.29
CA MET A 151 -14.88 -4.32 10.06
C MET A 151 -15.95 -4.60 9.01
N LEU A 152 -15.56 -5.20 7.88
CA LEU A 152 -16.47 -5.58 6.81
C LEU A 152 -17.49 -6.64 7.25
N LEU A 153 -17.05 -7.65 8.00
CA LEU A 153 -17.90 -8.75 8.46
C LEU A 153 -18.85 -8.34 9.58
N THR A 154 -18.53 -7.29 10.33
CA THR A 154 -19.34 -6.79 11.45
C THR A 154 -20.10 -5.50 11.13
N ASP A 155 -20.04 -5.01 9.89
CA ASP A 155 -20.61 -3.72 9.47
C ASP A 155 -20.15 -2.55 10.37
N SER A 156 -18.87 -2.56 10.75
CA SER A 156 -18.28 -1.56 11.64
C SER A 156 -17.62 -0.45 10.83
N PRO A 157 -18.11 0.80 10.90
CA PRO A 157 -17.56 1.92 10.14
C PRO A 157 -16.20 2.42 10.66
N SER A 158 -15.74 1.95 11.81
CA SER A 158 -14.48 2.37 12.43
C SER A 158 -13.65 1.19 12.94
N ILE A 159 -12.34 1.23 12.69
CA ILE A 159 -11.38 0.23 13.20
C ILE A 159 -11.38 0.15 14.74
N ARG A 160 -11.77 1.24 15.42
CA ARG A 160 -11.87 1.26 16.89
C ARG A 160 -12.96 0.37 17.45
N GLU A 161 -13.95 0.01 16.64
CA GLU A 161 -15.04 -0.87 17.04
C GLU A 161 -14.65 -2.35 17.01
N VAL A 162 -13.58 -2.69 16.28
CA VAL A 162 -13.09 -4.07 16.15
C VAL A 162 -11.81 -4.34 16.96
N ILE A 163 -11.28 -3.30 17.62
CA ILE A 163 -10.14 -3.41 18.55
C ILE A 163 -10.67 -3.24 19.98
N LEU A 164 -10.44 -4.24 20.85
CA LEU A 164 -10.94 -4.22 22.24
C LEU A 164 -10.45 -3.02 23.06
N PHE A 165 -9.21 -2.60 22.85
CA PHE A 165 -8.58 -1.45 23.54
C PHE A 165 -7.85 -0.58 22.51
N PRO A 166 -8.56 0.26 21.74
CA PRO A 166 -7.94 1.04 20.68
C PRO A 166 -7.04 2.13 21.26
N LEU A 167 -6.05 2.59 20.49
CA LEU A 167 -5.24 3.73 20.88
C LEU A 167 -6.11 5.00 20.95
N LEU A 168 -6.23 5.54 22.15
CA LEU A 168 -6.93 6.80 22.41
C LEU A 168 -5.93 7.91 22.71
N ARG A 169 -6.33 9.15 22.39
CA ARG A 169 -5.57 10.33 22.82
C ARG A 169 -5.60 10.39 24.36
N PRO A 170 -4.45 10.52 25.05
CA PRO A 170 -4.44 10.68 26.50
C PRO A 170 -5.26 11.90 26.94
N GLU A 171 -6.10 11.74 27.96
CA GLU A 171 -6.92 12.82 28.53
C GLU A 171 -6.12 13.78 29.44
N GLY A 172 -4.81 13.55 29.58
CA GLY A 172 -3.96 14.24 30.55
C GLY A 172 -4.04 13.62 31.95
N PRO A 173 -3.58 14.33 33.00
CA PRO A 173 -3.62 13.83 34.37
C PRO A 173 -5.07 13.64 34.85
N LEU A 174 -5.48 12.39 35.11
CA LEU A 174 -6.85 12.06 35.54
C LEU A 174 -7.18 12.49 36.99
N GLY A 175 -6.16 12.81 37.80
CA GLY A 175 -6.32 13.15 39.22
C GLY A 175 -6.95 12.03 40.07
N LEU A 176 -7.04 10.81 39.54
CA LEU A 176 -7.77 9.70 40.18
C LEU A 176 -7.14 9.32 41.52
N ALA A 177 -5.81 9.34 41.62
CA ALA A 177 -5.09 9.06 42.85
C ALA A 177 -5.45 10.04 43.97
N ASP A 178 -5.64 11.33 43.66
CA ASP A 178 -6.00 12.34 44.64
C ASP A 178 -7.47 12.22 45.06
N LYS A 179 -8.37 11.95 44.12
CA LYS A 179 -9.79 11.67 44.41
C LYS A 179 -9.98 10.45 45.32
N LEU A 180 -9.23 9.38 45.10
CA LEU A 180 -9.31 8.18 45.94
C LEU A 180 -8.81 8.47 47.37
N ARG A 181 -7.75 9.25 47.53
CA ARG A 181 -7.24 9.66 48.86
C ARG A 181 -8.22 10.55 49.63
N GLU A 182 -9.02 11.36 48.95
CA GLU A 182 -10.06 12.17 49.60
C GLU A 182 -11.22 11.32 50.11
N LEU A 183 -11.57 10.23 49.42
CA LEU A 183 -12.65 9.32 49.82
C LEU A 183 -12.28 8.44 51.03
N ASP A 184 -10.98 8.23 51.29
CA ASP A 184 -10.48 7.48 52.45
C ASP A 184 -10.42 8.32 53.75
N ARG A 185 -10.77 9.62 53.71
CA ARG A 185 -10.79 10.54 54.87
C ARG A 185 -12.17 10.70 55.48
#